data_AF-A0A2T6DV60-F1
#
_entry.id   AF-A0A2T6DV60-F1
#
_cell.length_a   1.000
_cell.length_b   1.000
_cell.length_c   1.000
_cell.angle_alpha   90.00
_cell.angle_beta   90.00
_cell.angle_gamma   90.00
#
_symmetry.space_group_name_H-M   'P 1'
#
loop_
_entity.id
_entity.type
_entity.pdbx_description
1 polymer ?
#
loop_
_entity_poly.entity_id
_entity_poly.type
_entity_poly.pdbx_seq_one_letter_code
_entity_poly.pdbx_strand_id
1 'polypeptide(L)'
;MKLRARRGSALITAIVFGTVILLTLAALLTTVNNEYRSSVRGQMKTEAFHLAEAGVDSLARAIDRDKLGELTDNTQKQTGIPLGNVTGSFVAVVTPDNPTAGRYTVRSLGRVRHSNGLEVEQAVEVIFSKSPGSGASPGFALAAKNSISFNESGNSDPTTHIRVASYDSSNGLPDWAFNRGFDAGVGVGSANNNAIQLNNAIIDGVIKTGGGSVANSVPDTSNSWRSPTLNGPNTDTGVQFDTKLVGTDFDYAFPDPVTPPLPARPTGGDQNMTATGSTSAGDPIYYVGQNDNARRNLSNTTIGRAGTTTYYYYKNTTATANGGLKVLGNVIIIIDQQLNIQGSVDIPAGSTLQIYSNDKVHLDMVAGSWAPSSLVINIAKAGEVVTHVGNGKSFSGIINAPNSTVRIHGEGSNGVFRGSAIGADIDLTNGVDVFYDIRTGGGQSTTKTLTLSDWKQILPSVVKAQLPAGFVL
;
A
#
# COMPACT_ATOMS: atom_id res chain seq x y z
N MET A 1 -47.07 -50.81 -81.53
CA MET A 1 -45.60 -50.64 -81.45
C MET A 1 -45.27 -49.30 -80.78
N LYS A 2 -45.21 -49.24 -79.45
CA LYS A 2 -44.91 -47.99 -78.69
C LYS A 2 -44.37 -48.30 -77.29
N LEU A 3 -43.10 -48.71 -77.20
CA LEU A 3 -42.37 -48.83 -75.92
C LEU A 3 -40.85 -48.73 -76.19
N ARG A 4 -40.33 -47.54 -76.56
CA ARG A 4 -38.87 -47.29 -76.63
C ARG A 4 -38.38 -45.88 -76.24
N ALA A 5 -39.19 -45.04 -75.58
CA ALA A 5 -38.81 -43.65 -75.29
C ALA A 5 -38.50 -43.30 -73.81
N ARG A 6 -38.47 -44.25 -72.85
CA ARG A 6 -38.34 -43.94 -71.41
C ARG A 6 -36.96 -44.19 -70.75
N ARG A 7 -35.93 -44.60 -71.50
CA ARG A 7 -34.60 -44.93 -70.91
C ARG A 7 -33.58 -43.78 -70.94
N GLY A 8 -33.82 -42.70 -71.68
CA GLY A 8 -32.89 -41.56 -71.78
C GLY A 8 -32.95 -40.56 -70.62
N SER A 9 -34.09 -40.40 -69.96
CA SER A 9 -34.23 -39.38 -68.89
C SER A 9 -33.52 -39.77 -67.60
N ALA A 10 -33.52 -41.06 -67.24
CA ALA A 10 -32.91 -41.55 -66.00
C ALA A 10 -31.39 -41.30 -65.93
N LEU A 11 -30.68 -41.43 -67.05
CA LEU A 11 -29.24 -41.18 -67.12
C LEU A 11 -28.92 -39.69 -66.90
N ILE A 12 -29.67 -38.80 -67.55
CA ILE A 12 -29.48 -37.35 -67.42
C ILE A 12 -29.74 -36.91 -65.98
N THR A 13 -30.81 -37.43 -65.36
CA THR A 13 -31.12 -37.14 -63.95
C THR A 13 -29.99 -37.62 -63.02
N ALA A 14 -29.43 -38.82 -63.23
CA ALA A 14 -28.31 -39.32 -62.44
C ALA A 14 -27.04 -38.46 -62.57
N ILE A 15 -26.72 -38.00 -63.78
CA ILE A 15 -25.58 -37.10 -64.00
C ILE A 15 -25.80 -35.79 -63.25
N VAL A 16 -26.97 -35.15 -63.40
CA VAL A 16 -27.28 -33.88 -62.72
C VAL A 16 -27.20 -34.02 -61.19
N PHE A 17 -27.78 -35.08 -60.62
CA PHE A 17 -27.67 -35.35 -59.18
C PHE A 17 -26.21 -35.58 -58.75
N GLY A 18 -25.43 -36.33 -59.54
CA GLY A 18 -24.00 -36.51 -59.29
C GLY A 18 -23.22 -35.20 -59.25
N THR A 19 -23.47 -34.29 -60.19
CA THR A 19 -22.80 -32.98 -60.23
C THR A 19 -23.19 -32.12 -59.03
N VAL A 20 -24.47 -32.11 -58.64
CA VAL A 20 -24.95 -31.36 -57.47
C VAL A 20 -24.30 -31.90 -56.19
N ILE A 21 -24.21 -33.23 -56.04
CA ILE A 21 -23.57 -33.85 -54.88
C ILE A 21 -22.08 -33.47 -54.83
N LEU A 22 -21.37 -33.54 -55.96
CA LEU A 22 -19.95 -33.17 -56.03
C LEU A 22 -19.71 -31.68 -55.70
N LEU A 23 -20.54 -30.78 -56.24
CA LEU A 23 -20.48 -29.35 -55.93
C LEU A 23 -20.75 -29.08 -54.45
N THR A 24 -21.74 -29.78 -53.87
CA THR A 24 -22.06 -29.64 -52.44
C THR A 24 -20.92 -30.16 -51.57
N LEU A 25 -20.28 -31.27 -51.94
CA LEU A 25 -19.13 -31.83 -51.22
C LEU A 25 -17.91 -30.91 -51.30
N ALA A 26 -17.64 -30.32 -52.46
CA ALA A 26 -16.57 -29.35 -52.65
C ALA A 26 -16.79 -28.07 -51.82
N ALA A 27 -18.05 -27.58 -51.76
CA ALA A 27 -18.43 -26.46 -50.92
C ALA A 27 -18.24 -26.80 -49.43
N LEU A 28 -18.69 -27.98 -48.97
CA LEU A 28 -18.52 -28.44 -47.60
C LEU A 28 -17.03 -28.53 -47.22
N LEU A 29 -16.19 -29.13 -48.06
CA LEU A 29 -14.76 -29.26 -47.81
C LEU A 29 -14.08 -27.89 -47.71
N THR A 30 -14.50 -26.93 -48.54
CA THR A 30 -14.01 -25.56 -48.49
C THR A 30 -14.41 -24.87 -47.18
N THR A 31 -15.66 -25.04 -46.74
CA THR A 31 -16.14 -24.51 -45.46
C THR A 31 -15.38 -25.12 -44.28
N VAL A 32 -15.25 -26.44 -44.22
CA VAL A 32 -14.51 -27.13 -43.14
C VAL A 32 -13.04 -26.71 -43.11
N ASN A 33 -12.40 -26.53 -44.27
CA ASN A 33 -11.02 -26.06 -44.32
C ASN A 33 -10.89 -24.60 -43.85
N ASN A 34 -11.87 -23.75 -44.18
CA ASN A 34 -11.91 -22.37 -43.70
C ASN A 34 -12.16 -22.29 -42.19
N GLU A 35 -13.07 -23.11 -41.66
CA GLU A 35 -13.32 -23.24 -40.22
C GLU A 35 -12.09 -23.75 -39.48
N TYR A 36 -11.43 -24.79 -39.99
CA TYR A 36 -10.19 -25.31 -39.44
C TYR A 36 -9.09 -24.24 -39.43
N ARG A 37 -8.88 -23.52 -40.54
CA ARG A 37 -7.90 -22.42 -40.60
C ARG A 37 -8.25 -21.28 -39.65
N SER A 38 -9.53 -20.96 -39.51
CA SER A 38 -10.01 -19.94 -38.57
C SER A 38 -9.75 -20.37 -37.12
N SER A 39 -10.04 -21.63 -36.79
CA SER A 39 -9.79 -22.24 -35.49
C SER A 39 -8.30 -22.22 -35.12
N VAL A 40 -7.43 -22.69 -36.02
CA VAL A 40 -5.97 -22.67 -35.83
C VAL A 40 -5.46 -21.24 -35.64
N ARG A 41 -5.96 -20.27 -36.42
CA ARG A 41 -5.61 -18.86 -36.24
C ARG A 41 -6.11 -18.31 -34.90
N GLY A 42 -7.31 -18.69 -34.47
CA GLY A 42 -7.87 -18.32 -33.17
C GLY A 42 -6.97 -18.78 -32.04
N GLN A 43 -6.59 -20.06 -32.05
CA GLN A 43 -5.66 -20.62 -31.08
C GLN A 43 -4.31 -19.89 -31.09
N MET A 44 -3.68 -19.73 -32.26
CA MET A 44 -2.39 -19.03 -32.38
C MET A 44 -2.45 -17.58 -31.89
N LYS A 45 -3.60 -16.89 -32.00
CA LYS A 45 -3.78 -15.54 -31.46
C LYS A 45 -3.78 -15.54 -29.93
N THR A 46 -4.50 -16.47 -29.31
CA THR A 46 -4.52 -16.61 -27.84
C THR A 46 -3.12 -16.93 -27.31
N GLU A 47 -2.42 -17.86 -27.96
CA GLU A 47 -1.04 -18.21 -27.61
C GLU A 47 -0.08 -17.03 -27.79
N ALA A 48 -0.20 -16.27 -28.89
CA ALA A 48 0.61 -15.07 -29.10
C ALA A 48 0.34 -13.99 -28.04
N PHE A 49 -0.89 -13.89 -27.56
CA PHE A 49 -1.26 -12.96 -26.49
C PHE A 49 -0.65 -13.37 -25.15
N HIS A 50 -0.76 -14.64 -24.76
CA HIS A 50 -0.11 -15.15 -23.53
C HIS A 50 1.41 -14.99 -23.55
N LEU A 51 2.04 -15.17 -24.72
CA LEU A 51 3.47 -14.90 -24.89
C LEU A 51 3.80 -13.41 -24.70
N ALA A 52 2.93 -12.51 -25.16
CA ALA A 52 3.11 -11.08 -24.97
C ALA A 52 3.00 -10.74 -23.47
N GLU A 53 2.03 -11.29 -22.74
CA GLU A 53 1.89 -11.14 -21.28
C GLU A 53 3.11 -11.69 -20.54
N ALA A 54 3.62 -12.87 -20.91
CA ALA A 54 4.83 -13.44 -20.32
C ALA A 54 6.05 -12.51 -20.48
N GLY A 55 6.14 -11.77 -21.60
CA GLY A 55 7.16 -10.74 -21.79
C GLY A 55 6.99 -9.54 -20.87
N VAL A 56 5.75 -9.09 -20.64
CA VAL A 56 5.43 -8.04 -19.64
C VAL A 56 5.82 -8.51 -18.24
N ASP A 57 5.45 -9.71 -17.83
CA ASP A 57 5.76 -10.27 -16.51
C ASP A 57 7.26 -10.39 -16.27
N SER A 58 8.01 -10.81 -17.30
CA SER A 58 9.46 -10.90 -17.21
C SER A 58 10.10 -9.53 -16.98
N LEU A 59 9.60 -8.48 -17.65
CA LEU A 59 10.10 -7.12 -17.45
C LEU A 59 9.60 -6.49 -16.14
N ALA A 60 8.36 -6.76 -15.74
CA ALA A 60 7.83 -6.35 -14.44
C ALA A 60 8.73 -6.85 -13.30
N ARG A 61 9.14 -8.13 -13.35
CA ARG A 61 10.11 -8.69 -12.40
C ARG A 61 11.47 -8.00 -12.45
N ALA A 62 11.95 -7.63 -13.64
CA ALA A 62 13.23 -6.94 -13.79
C ALA A 62 13.15 -5.50 -13.24
N ILE A 63 12.03 -4.80 -13.49
CA ILE A 63 11.74 -3.49 -12.90
C ILE A 63 11.71 -3.61 -11.39
N ASP A 64 10.89 -4.51 -10.83
CA ASP A 64 10.72 -4.75 -9.40
C ASP A 64 12.07 -4.96 -8.67
N ARG A 65 12.93 -5.82 -9.24
CA ARG A 65 14.26 -6.14 -8.66
C ARG A 65 15.37 -5.14 -8.97
N ASP A 66 15.07 -4.01 -9.61
CA ASP A 66 16.06 -3.01 -10.07
C ASP A 66 17.15 -3.62 -10.97
N LYS A 67 16.79 -4.64 -11.77
CA LYS A 67 17.70 -5.41 -12.64
C LYS A 67 17.66 -4.98 -14.11
N LEU A 68 17.11 -3.80 -14.42
CA LEU A 68 17.04 -3.32 -15.80
C LEU A 68 18.42 -3.16 -16.45
N GLY A 69 19.45 -2.82 -15.67
CA GLY A 69 20.84 -2.73 -16.16
C GLY A 69 21.46 -4.07 -16.54
N GLU A 70 20.85 -5.20 -16.17
CA GLU A 70 21.29 -6.54 -16.63
C GLU A 70 20.75 -6.88 -18.02
N LEU A 71 19.78 -6.11 -18.54
CA LEU A 71 19.18 -6.30 -19.86
C LEU A 71 19.98 -5.55 -20.93
N THR A 72 20.15 -6.19 -22.09
CA THR A 72 20.68 -5.50 -23.28
C THR A 72 19.61 -4.57 -23.83
N ASP A 73 19.90 -3.27 -23.92
CA ASP A 73 19.00 -2.23 -24.45
C ASP A 73 17.60 -2.23 -23.81
N ASN A 74 17.50 -2.50 -22.50
CA ASN A 74 16.22 -2.63 -21.78
C ASN A 74 15.23 -3.62 -22.44
N THR A 75 15.77 -4.63 -23.14
CA THR A 75 15.01 -5.58 -23.94
C THR A 75 15.17 -6.99 -23.37
N GLN A 76 14.04 -7.69 -23.22
CA GLN A 76 14.00 -9.11 -22.91
C GLN A 76 13.45 -9.88 -24.09
N LYS A 77 14.16 -10.94 -24.50
CA LYS A 77 13.77 -11.78 -25.65
C LYS A 77 13.88 -13.24 -25.29
N GLN A 78 12.85 -14.01 -25.66
CA GLN A 78 12.87 -15.47 -25.58
C GLN A 78 12.31 -16.07 -26.87
N THR A 79 13.00 -17.07 -27.42
CA THR A 79 12.64 -17.73 -28.67
C THR A 79 12.61 -19.23 -28.49
N GLY A 80 11.85 -19.94 -29.34
CA GLY A 80 11.84 -21.40 -29.34
C GLY A 80 10.96 -22.01 -28.26
N ILE A 81 9.96 -21.28 -27.76
CA ILE A 81 9.05 -21.76 -26.72
C ILE A 81 8.12 -22.80 -27.34
N PRO A 82 8.12 -24.07 -26.89
CA PRO A 82 7.23 -25.09 -27.43
C PRO A 82 5.80 -24.88 -26.94
N LEU A 83 4.83 -24.81 -27.86
CA LEU A 83 3.40 -24.63 -27.56
C LEU A 83 2.59 -25.72 -28.28
N GLY A 84 2.98 -26.98 -28.06
CA GLY A 84 2.47 -28.11 -28.83
C GLY A 84 3.06 -28.16 -30.24
N ASN A 85 2.22 -28.02 -31.27
CA ASN A 85 2.62 -28.12 -32.68
C ASN A 85 3.14 -26.81 -33.29
N VAL A 86 3.24 -25.75 -32.49
CA VAL A 86 3.74 -24.45 -32.90
C VAL A 86 4.89 -24.01 -32.01
N THR A 87 5.72 -23.10 -32.53
CA THR A 87 6.84 -22.52 -31.79
C THR A 87 6.57 -21.04 -31.53
N GLY A 88 6.72 -20.65 -30.28
CA GLY A 88 6.51 -19.31 -29.79
C GLY A 88 7.81 -18.53 -29.57
N SER A 89 7.67 -17.21 -29.55
CA SER A 89 8.69 -16.27 -29.09
C SER A 89 8.04 -14.99 -28.57
N PHE A 90 8.71 -14.27 -27.67
CA PHE A 90 8.34 -12.91 -27.33
C PHE A 90 9.56 -11.98 -27.33
N VAL A 91 9.29 -10.70 -27.57
CA VAL A 91 10.24 -9.60 -27.40
C VAL A 91 9.52 -8.52 -26.61
N ALA A 92 10.09 -8.13 -25.47
CA ALA A 92 9.55 -7.08 -24.64
C ALA A 92 10.61 -5.99 -24.41
N VAL A 93 10.20 -4.73 -24.41
CA VAL A 93 11.04 -3.55 -24.24
C VAL A 93 10.45 -2.69 -23.13
N VAL A 94 11.30 -2.20 -22.23
CA VAL A 94 10.91 -1.19 -21.23
C VAL A 94 11.56 0.15 -21.52
N THR A 95 10.74 1.21 -21.51
CA THR A 95 11.17 2.59 -21.57
C THR A 95 10.90 3.25 -20.22
N PRO A 96 11.92 3.72 -19.49
CA PRO A 96 11.70 4.57 -18.32
C PRO A 96 11.18 5.93 -18.80
N ASP A 97 9.93 6.25 -18.52
CA ASP A 97 9.33 7.53 -18.93
C ASP A 97 9.87 8.68 -18.06
N ASN A 98 10.04 8.38 -16.78
CA ASN A 98 10.71 9.23 -15.80
C ASN A 98 11.33 8.31 -14.73
N PRO A 99 12.62 7.93 -14.85
CA PRO A 99 13.25 6.99 -13.93
C PRO A 99 13.30 7.50 -12.49
N THR A 100 13.32 8.84 -12.30
CA THR A 100 13.28 9.48 -10.99
C THR A 100 11.90 9.37 -10.35
N ALA A 101 10.82 9.34 -11.15
CA ALA A 101 9.45 9.16 -10.68
C ALA A 101 9.00 7.69 -10.66
N GLY A 102 9.88 6.73 -10.97
CA GLY A 102 9.56 5.30 -10.94
C GLY A 102 8.54 4.86 -11.99
N ARG A 103 8.32 5.59 -13.08
CA ARG A 103 7.33 5.24 -14.12
C ARG A 103 8.00 4.54 -15.31
N TYR A 104 7.43 3.43 -15.74
CA TYR A 104 7.96 2.57 -16.80
C TYR A 104 6.86 2.19 -17.79
N THR A 105 7.10 2.43 -19.08
CA THR A 105 6.26 1.91 -20.16
C THR A 105 6.87 0.62 -20.70
N VAL A 106 6.15 -0.49 -20.59
CA VAL A 106 6.55 -1.81 -21.09
C VAL A 106 5.73 -2.14 -22.33
N ARG A 107 6.41 -2.50 -23.42
CA ARG A 107 5.77 -2.99 -24.66
C ARG A 107 6.25 -4.40 -24.93
N SER A 108 5.34 -5.33 -25.17
CA SER A 108 5.67 -6.71 -25.45
C SER A 108 4.96 -7.21 -26.71
N LEU A 109 5.70 -7.91 -27.57
CA LEU A 109 5.25 -8.55 -28.79
C LEU A 109 5.41 -10.07 -28.65
N GLY A 110 4.30 -10.79 -28.62
CA GLY A 110 4.28 -12.25 -28.70
C GLY A 110 4.06 -12.70 -30.15
N ARG A 111 4.78 -13.75 -30.56
CA ARG A 111 4.75 -14.31 -31.91
C ARG A 111 4.67 -15.82 -31.85
N VAL A 112 3.75 -16.39 -32.62
CA VAL A 112 3.58 -17.84 -32.77
C VAL A 112 3.73 -18.21 -34.22
N ARG A 113 4.60 -19.18 -34.50
CA ARG A 113 4.85 -19.71 -35.84
C ARG A 113 4.46 -21.18 -35.91
N HIS A 114 3.63 -21.52 -36.88
CA HIS A 114 3.29 -22.90 -37.20
C HIS A 114 4.29 -23.47 -38.21
N SER A 115 4.49 -24.78 -38.19
CA SER A 115 5.34 -25.52 -39.13
C SER A 115 4.99 -25.32 -40.62
N ASN A 116 3.78 -24.83 -40.93
CA ASN A 116 3.32 -24.56 -42.29
C ASN A 116 3.64 -23.14 -42.78
N GLY A 117 4.40 -22.36 -41.99
CA GLY A 117 4.79 -20.98 -42.32
C GLY A 117 3.76 -19.91 -41.92
N LEU A 118 2.62 -20.28 -41.34
CA LEU A 118 1.71 -19.30 -40.75
C LEU A 118 2.35 -18.66 -39.51
N GLU A 119 2.27 -17.34 -39.44
CA GLU A 119 2.75 -16.55 -38.32
C GLU A 119 1.65 -15.61 -37.83
N VAL A 120 1.47 -15.55 -36.51
CA VAL A 120 0.54 -14.67 -35.82
C VAL A 120 1.29 -13.88 -34.77
N GLU A 121 1.05 -12.57 -34.75
CA GLU A 121 1.66 -11.63 -33.81
C GLU A 121 0.59 -10.89 -32.99
N GLN A 122 0.87 -10.65 -31.71
CA GLN A 122 0.06 -9.84 -30.80
C GLN A 122 0.96 -8.95 -29.95
N ALA A 123 0.54 -7.71 -29.68
CA ALA A 123 1.29 -6.80 -28.82
C ALA A 123 0.44 -6.15 -27.74
N VAL A 124 1.05 -5.96 -26.58
CA VAL A 124 0.49 -5.30 -25.40
C VAL A 124 1.42 -4.17 -24.94
N GLU A 125 0.84 -3.08 -24.46
CA GLU A 125 1.52 -2.00 -23.76
C GLU A 125 0.96 -1.91 -22.35
N VAL A 126 1.87 -1.78 -21.39
CA VAL A 126 1.58 -1.73 -19.97
C VAL A 126 2.39 -0.60 -19.35
N ILE A 127 1.74 0.24 -18.55
CA ILE A 127 2.44 1.29 -17.80
C ILE A 127 2.51 0.86 -16.34
N PHE A 128 3.73 0.69 -15.84
CA PHE A 128 3.99 0.44 -14.43
C PHE A 128 4.40 1.71 -13.71
N SER A 129 3.97 1.84 -12.46
CA SER A 129 4.47 2.83 -11.51
C SER A 129 5.12 2.10 -10.35
N LYS A 130 6.36 2.45 -10.04
CA LYS A 130 7.17 1.86 -8.98
C LYS A 130 7.21 2.86 -7.84
N SER A 131 6.39 2.62 -6.82
CA SER A 131 6.38 3.45 -5.62
C SER A 131 7.31 2.85 -4.56
N PRO A 132 7.94 3.67 -3.70
CA PRO A 132 8.57 3.17 -2.49
C PRO A 132 7.57 2.29 -1.73
N GLY A 133 7.92 1.03 -1.50
CA GLY A 133 6.99 0.06 -0.93
C GLY A 133 6.82 0.31 0.56
N SER A 134 5.58 0.34 1.02
CA SER A 134 5.27 0.27 2.45
C SER A 134 5.64 -1.10 3.01
N GLY A 135 6.40 -1.11 4.11
CA GLY A 135 6.77 -2.33 4.81
C GLY A 135 5.64 -2.78 5.74
N ALA A 136 5.99 -3.38 6.88
CA ALA A 136 5.02 -3.94 7.82
C ALA A 136 4.08 -2.91 8.47
N SER A 137 4.38 -1.60 8.32
CA SER A 137 3.47 -0.49 8.58
C SER A 137 2.99 0.03 7.21
N PRO A 138 1.73 0.46 7.05
CA PRO A 138 1.12 0.78 5.76
C PRO A 138 1.90 1.78 4.86
N GLY A 139 2.96 2.42 5.36
CA GLY A 139 3.73 3.46 4.67
C GLY A 139 3.07 4.82 4.75
N PHE A 140 2.09 4.96 5.64
CA PHE A 140 1.32 6.17 5.82
C PHE A 140 1.65 6.76 7.20
N ALA A 141 1.87 8.07 7.21
CA ALA A 141 1.90 8.86 8.43
C ALA A 141 0.56 8.73 9.16
N LEU A 142 -0.53 8.80 8.38
CA LEU A 142 -1.90 8.76 8.87
C LEU A 142 -2.72 7.82 7.98
N ALA A 143 -3.35 6.81 8.56
CA ALA A 143 -4.25 5.90 7.85
C ALA A 143 -5.56 5.73 8.62
N ALA A 144 -6.71 5.91 7.97
CA ALA A 144 -8.00 5.75 8.63
C ALA A 144 -8.98 4.86 7.85
N LYS A 145 -9.84 4.11 8.55
CA LYS A 145 -10.92 3.36 7.88
C LYS A 145 -11.94 4.30 7.23
N ASN A 146 -12.37 5.32 7.98
CA ASN A 146 -13.55 6.12 7.66
C ASN A 146 -13.18 7.53 7.20
N SER A 147 -12.42 8.29 8.01
CA SER A 147 -12.12 9.68 7.71
C SER A 147 -10.82 10.20 8.34
N ILE A 148 -10.23 11.22 7.70
CA ILE A 148 -9.15 12.04 8.25
C ILE A 148 -9.54 13.52 8.09
N SER A 149 -9.59 14.26 9.19
CA SER A 149 -9.90 15.68 9.20
C SER A 149 -8.71 16.49 9.71
N PHE A 150 -8.33 17.52 8.98
CA PHE A 150 -7.34 18.51 9.35
C PHE A 150 -8.09 19.78 9.72
N ASN A 151 -8.26 20.07 11.01
CA ASN A 151 -9.11 21.14 11.52
C ASN A 151 -8.24 22.26 12.10
N GLU A 152 -7.77 23.18 11.26
CA GLU A 152 -7.06 24.35 11.74
C GLU A 152 -8.02 25.43 12.27
N SER A 153 -7.69 26.01 13.44
CA SER A 153 -8.46 27.08 14.06
C SER A 153 -8.20 28.45 13.39
N GLY A 154 -8.71 28.66 12.17
CA GLY A 154 -8.99 29.98 11.54
C GLY A 154 -7.87 31.03 11.42
N ASN A 155 -6.67 30.77 11.92
CA ASN A 155 -5.56 31.71 11.94
C ASN A 155 -4.93 31.81 10.54
N SER A 156 -4.45 32.98 10.16
CA SER A 156 -3.79 33.22 8.87
C SER A 156 -2.29 32.94 8.91
N ASP A 157 -1.79 32.37 10.00
CA ASP A 157 -0.37 32.16 10.20
C ASP A 157 0.06 30.80 9.62
N PRO A 158 0.87 30.75 8.56
CA PRO A 158 1.34 29.47 8.00
C PRO A 158 2.16 28.63 8.98
N THR A 159 2.64 29.24 10.08
CA THR A 159 3.33 28.53 11.15
C THR A 159 2.39 27.80 12.11
N THR A 160 1.06 27.94 11.96
CA THR A 160 0.03 27.20 12.71
C THR A 160 -0.69 26.15 11.89
N HIS A 161 -0.31 25.97 10.62
CA HIS A 161 -0.91 24.97 9.77
C HIS A 161 -0.61 23.56 10.29
N ILE A 162 -1.53 22.62 10.03
CA ILE A 162 -1.22 21.21 10.17
C ILE A 162 -0.34 20.80 8.99
N ARG A 163 0.80 20.19 9.28
CA ARG A 163 1.78 19.81 8.27
C ARG A 163 2.13 18.33 8.38
N VAL A 164 2.29 17.64 7.25
CA VAL A 164 2.64 16.22 7.18
C VAL A 164 3.81 16.05 6.24
N ALA A 165 4.89 15.42 6.70
CA ALA A 165 6.06 15.10 5.90
C ALA A 165 6.73 13.80 6.38
N SER A 166 7.65 13.24 5.60
CA SER A 166 8.52 12.18 6.09
C SER A 166 9.83 12.75 6.67
N TYR A 167 10.59 11.93 7.40
CA TYR A 167 11.97 12.22 7.78
C TYR A 167 12.76 10.92 7.97
N ASP A 168 14.09 11.03 7.98
CA ASP A 168 14.98 9.91 8.30
C ASP A 168 15.57 10.10 9.69
N SER A 169 15.21 9.20 10.62
CA SER A 169 15.69 9.27 12.00
C SER A 169 17.19 8.97 12.19
N SER A 170 17.96 8.52 11.18
CA SER A 170 19.44 8.61 11.32
C SER A 170 19.95 10.03 11.29
N ASN A 171 19.26 10.91 10.59
CA ASN A 171 19.76 12.26 10.31
C ASN A 171 19.48 13.19 11.50
N GLY A 172 18.96 12.65 12.60
CA GLY A 172 18.61 13.36 13.81
C GLY A 172 17.09 13.51 13.97
N LEU A 173 16.72 14.48 14.80
CA LEU A 173 15.31 14.84 14.96
C LEU A 173 14.77 15.46 13.66
N PRO A 174 13.46 15.31 13.39
CA PRO A 174 12.86 15.97 12.25
C PRO A 174 12.91 17.48 12.45
N ASP A 175 13.10 18.18 11.33
CA ASP A 175 13.06 19.62 11.25
C ASP A 175 12.40 19.97 9.93
N TRP A 176 11.34 20.79 9.97
CA TRP A 176 10.61 21.15 8.77
C TRP A 176 11.52 21.84 7.74
N ALA A 177 12.56 22.58 8.15
CA ALA A 177 13.47 23.26 7.25
C ALA A 177 14.61 22.38 6.70
N PHE A 178 15.05 21.36 7.46
CA PHE A 178 16.32 20.66 7.16
C PHE A 178 16.21 19.13 7.04
N ASN A 179 15.25 18.50 7.72
CA ASN A 179 15.10 17.05 7.75
C ASN A 179 13.64 16.68 7.51
N ARG A 180 13.16 17.00 6.30
CA ARG A 180 11.86 16.60 5.78
C ARG A 180 12.00 15.91 4.40
N GLY A 181 11.09 15.01 4.09
CA GLY A 181 10.98 14.31 2.82
C GLY A 181 9.53 14.17 2.36
N PHE A 182 9.35 13.51 1.21
CA PHE A 182 8.06 13.38 0.52
C PHE A 182 7.48 11.96 0.57
N ASP A 183 7.97 11.12 1.50
CA ASP A 183 7.56 9.71 1.61
C ASP A 183 6.40 9.51 2.61
N ALA A 184 5.78 10.59 3.08
CA ALA A 184 4.64 10.49 3.97
C ALA A 184 3.35 10.21 3.18
N GLY A 185 2.60 9.19 3.60
CA GLY A 185 1.26 8.95 3.08
C GLY A 185 0.17 9.45 4.04
N VAL A 186 -0.93 9.97 3.48
CA VAL A 186 -2.23 10.14 4.15
C VAL A 186 -3.27 9.30 3.43
N GLY A 187 -3.84 8.31 4.12
CA GLY A 187 -4.64 7.24 3.50
C GLY A 187 -6.00 7.02 4.16
N VAL A 188 -7.06 6.89 3.38
CA VAL A 188 -8.39 6.53 3.91
C VAL A 188 -9.02 5.38 3.12
N GLY A 189 -9.47 4.33 3.81
CA GLY A 189 -10.14 3.16 3.23
C GLY A 189 -11.57 3.39 2.74
N SER A 190 -12.14 4.56 3.04
CA SER A 190 -13.51 4.91 2.66
C SER A 190 -13.62 5.32 1.19
N ALA A 191 -14.69 4.85 0.55
CA ALA A 191 -15.12 5.29 -0.78
C ALA A 191 -15.98 6.57 -0.73
N ASN A 192 -16.27 7.10 0.47
CA ASN A 192 -17.09 8.31 0.61
C ASN A 192 -16.33 9.54 0.11
N ASN A 193 -17.03 10.42 -0.59
CA ASN A 193 -16.50 11.73 -0.91
C ASN A 193 -16.22 12.52 0.38
N ASN A 194 -15.16 13.31 0.36
CA ASN A 194 -14.74 14.17 1.46
C ASN A 194 -14.35 13.40 2.73
N ALA A 195 -13.95 12.12 2.57
CA ALA A 195 -13.40 11.33 3.67
C ALA A 195 -12.06 11.88 4.16
N ILE A 196 -11.31 12.60 3.31
CA ILE A 196 -10.14 13.39 3.70
C ILE A 196 -10.50 14.87 3.56
N GLN A 197 -10.44 15.61 4.67
CA GLN A 197 -10.74 17.05 4.73
C GLN A 197 -9.48 17.83 5.09
N LEU A 198 -8.86 18.50 4.12
CA LEU A 198 -7.53 19.06 4.30
C LEU A 198 -7.48 20.38 5.05
N ASN A 199 -8.55 21.19 5.05
CA ASN A 199 -8.64 22.55 5.61
C ASN A 199 -7.28 23.24 5.92
N ASN A 200 -6.59 23.67 4.85
CA ASN A 200 -5.31 24.40 4.87
C ASN A 200 -4.05 23.58 5.21
N ALA A 201 -4.16 22.26 5.33
CA ALA A 201 -3.02 21.39 5.62
C ALA A 201 -1.94 21.44 4.52
N ILE A 202 -0.69 21.28 4.94
CA ILE A 202 0.47 21.15 4.05
C ILE A 202 0.94 19.70 4.09
N ILE A 203 0.88 19.00 2.96
CA ILE A 203 1.30 17.60 2.86
C ILE A 203 2.45 17.53 1.85
N ASP A 204 3.65 17.20 2.35
CA ASP A 204 4.80 16.81 1.54
C ASP A 204 4.77 15.27 1.44
N GLY A 205 4.05 14.74 0.45
CA GLY A 205 3.69 13.33 0.42
C GLY A 205 2.63 12.95 -0.61
N VAL A 206 1.95 11.82 -0.36
CA VAL A 206 0.86 11.31 -1.20
C VAL A 206 -0.44 11.17 -0.41
N ILE A 207 -1.56 11.34 -1.12
CA ILE A 207 -2.90 11.08 -0.58
C ILE A 207 -3.50 9.89 -1.29
N LYS A 208 -4.10 8.97 -0.54
CA LYS A 208 -4.78 7.80 -1.08
C LYS A 208 -6.18 7.65 -0.47
N THR A 209 -7.20 7.42 -1.29
CA THR A 209 -8.59 7.17 -0.87
C THR A 209 -9.08 5.81 -1.35
N GLY A 210 -10.11 5.25 -0.72
CA GLY A 210 -10.75 4.00 -1.13
C GLY A 210 -11.74 4.17 -2.29
N GLY A 211 -11.57 5.23 -3.11
CA GLY A 211 -12.45 5.56 -4.24
C GLY A 211 -13.13 6.93 -4.15
N GLY A 212 -13.22 7.52 -2.95
CA GLY A 212 -13.87 8.82 -2.74
C GLY A 212 -13.01 10.01 -3.14
N SER A 213 -13.64 11.16 -3.43
CA SER A 213 -12.91 12.42 -3.67
C SER A 213 -12.33 13.01 -2.38
N VAL A 214 -11.19 13.69 -2.47
CA VAL A 214 -10.62 14.49 -1.36
C VAL A 214 -11.34 15.84 -1.29
N ALA A 215 -11.75 16.26 -0.09
CA ALA A 215 -12.27 17.61 0.11
C ALA A 215 -11.13 18.62 0.08
N ASN A 216 -11.00 19.30 -1.05
CA ASN A 216 -10.12 20.44 -1.23
C ASN A 216 -10.98 21.71 -1.41
N SER A 217 -11.76 22.06 -0.39
CA SER A 217 -12.40 23.37 -0.35
C SER A 217 -11.30 24.41 -0.13
N VAL A 218 -10.80 24.98 -1.22
CA VAL A 218 -9.95 26.17 -1.23
C VAL A 218 -10.77 27.30 -0.59
N PRO A 219 -10.47 27.72 0.65
CA PRO A 219 -11.17 28.82 1.26
C PRO A 219 -10.63 30.10 0.63
N ASP A 220 -11.45 30.68 -0.24
CA ASP A 220 -11.34 32.07 -0.69
C ASP A 220 -10.04 32.44 -1.43
N THR A 221 -10.15 32.66 -2.74
CA THR A 221 -9.05 33.11 -3.61
C THR A 221 -8.48 34.48 -3.21
N SER A 222 -9.08 35.18 -2.25
CA SER A 222 -8.55 36.43 -1.71
C SER A 222 -7.25 36.25 -0.90
N ASN A 223 -6.93 35.03 -0.43
CA ASN A 223 -5.74 34.79 0.39
C ASN A 223 -5.10 33.41 0.13
N SER A 224 -4.09 33.38 -0.77
CA SER A 224 -3.41 32.15 -1.21
C SER A 224 -2.78 31.31 -0.08
N TRP A 225 -2.53 31.92 1.09
CA TRP A 225 -2.04 31.24 2.29
C TRP A 225 -3.08 30.30 2.91
N ARG A 226 -4.35 30.35 2.51
CA ARG A 226 -5.42 29.53 3.08
C ARG A 226 -5.73 28.27 2.27
N SER A 227 -5.03 27.96 1.17
CA SER A 227 -5.31 26.71 0.45
C SER A 227 -4.45 25.55 0.96
N PRO A 228 -4.99 24.32 0.99
CA PRO A 228 -4.17 23.16 1.30
C PRO A 228 -3.09 22.98 0.23
N THR A 229 -1.94 22.50 0.67
CA THR A 229 -0.78 22.28 -0.19
C THR A 229 -0.48 20.79 -0.27
N LEU A 230 -0.23 20.27 -1.47
CA LEU A 230 0.16 18.88 -1.69
C LEU A 230 1.34 18.85 -2.66
N ASN A 231 2.53 18.54 -2.12
CA ASN A 231 3.78 18.51 -2.85
C ASN A 231 4.40 17.11 -2.83
N GLY A 232 5.12 16.79 -3.90
CA GLY A 232 5.99 15.64 -4.03
C GLY A 232 7.35 16.05 -4.58
N PRO A 233 8.29 15.09 -4.73
CA PRO A 233 9.65 15.39 -5.17
C PRO A 233 9.73 15.96 -6.59
N ASN A 234 8.67 15.78 -7.39
CA ASN A 234 8.58 16.23 -8.78
C ASN A 234 7.38 17.18 -9.02
N THR A 235 6.85 17.81 -7.97
CA THR A 235 5.76 18.79 -8.15
C THR A 235 6.29 20.03 -8.86
N ASP A 236 5.59 20.43 -9.92
CA ASP A 236 5.98 21.56 -10.75
C ASP A 236 5.96 22.88 -9.94
N THR A 237 6.94 23.76 -10.18
CA THR A 237 7.02 25.06 -9.50
C THR A 237 5.72 25.86 -9.68
N GLY A 238 5.14 26.32 -8.57
CA GLY A 238 3.89 27.11 -8.57
C GLY A 238 2.61 26.28 -8.51
N VAL A 239 2.70 24.95 -8.56
CA VAL A 239 1.57 24.07 -8.24
C VAL A 239 1.42 23.99 -6.72
N GLN A 240 0.30 24.50 -6.20
CA GLN A 240 -0.01 24.42 -4.77
C GLN A 240 -0.57 23.03 -4.40
N PHE A 241 -1.36 22.42 -5.28
CA PHE A 241 -1.99 21.13 -5.02
C PHE A 241 -1.81 20.20 -6.22
N ASP A 242 -0.85 19.29 -6.14
CA ASP A 242 -0.54 18.35 -7.21
C ASP A 242 -1.52 17.15 -7.19
N THR A 243 -2.55 17.22 -8.03
CA THR A 243 -3.57 16.17 -8.12
C THR A 243 -3.02 14.82 -8.56
N LYS A 244 -1.82 14.76 -9.17
CA LYS A 244 -1.17 13.50 -9.55
C LYS A 244 -0.74 12.69 -8.32
N LEU A 245 -0.62 13.33 -7.15
CA LEU A 245 -0.27 12.69 -5.89
C LEU A 245 -1.50 12.18 -5.12
N VAL A 246 -2.70 12.33 -5.69
CA VAL A 246 -3.94 11.76 -5.15
C VAL A 246 -4.29 10.48 -5.91
N GLY A 247 -4.24 9.34 -5.22
CA GLY A 247 -4.72 8.06 -5.74
C GLY A 247 -6.04 7.62 -5.10
N THR A 248 -6.80 6.81 -5.81
CA THR A 248 -8.13 6.30 -5.38
C THR A 248 -8.12 4.80 -5.10
N ASP A 249 -6.93 4.22 -4.97
CA ASP A 249 -6.63 2.79 -4.88
C ASP A 249 -6.17 2.38 -3.47
N PHE A 250 -6.70 3.02 -2.42
CA PHE A 250 -6.34 2.67 -1.05
C PHE A 250 -7.10 1.43 -0.56
N ASP A 251 -6.51 0.25 -0.79
CA ASP A 251 -7.01 -1.05 -0.32
C ASP A 251 -6.19 -1.60 0.85
N TYR A 252 -5.97 -0.76 1.88
CA TYR A 252 -5.26 -1.21 3.07
C TYR A 252 -6.19 -2.04 3.97
N ALA A 253 -5.82 -3.29 4.22
CA ALA A 253 -6.44 -4.07 5.26
C ALA A 253 -6.06 -3.47 6.62
N PHE A 254 -7.05 -3.13 7.44
CA PHE A 254 -6.85 -2.59 8.79
C PHE A 254 -7.05 -3.71 9.82
N PRO A 255 -6.04 -4.59 10.04
CA PRO A 255 -6.18 -5.70 10.97
C PRO A 255 -6.37 -5.17 12.39
N ASP A 256 -7.30 -5.79 13.11
CA ASP A 256 -7.47 -5.46 14.52
C ASP A 256 -6.19 -5.85 15.30
N PRO A 257 -5.71 -4.98 16.22
CA PRO A 257 -4.56 -5.31 17.04
C PRO A 257 -4.88 -6.52 17.91
N VAL A 258 -4.07 -7.56 17.81
CA VAL A 258 -4.21 -8.75 18.65
C VAL A 258 -3.45 -8.51 19.95
N THR A 259 -4.17 -8.45 21.06
CA THR A 259 -3.55 -8.43 22.39
C THR A 259 -2.73 -9.72 22.58
N PRO A 260 -1.44 -9.63 22.94
CA PRO A 260 -0.63 -10.81 23.14
C PRO A 260 -1.25 -11.68 24.23
N PRO A 261 -1.20 -13.02 24.09
CA PRO A 261 -1.69 -13.90 25.12
C PRO A 261 -0.97 -13.55 26.42
N LEU A 262 -1.76 -13.34 27.49
CA LEU A 262 -1.19 -13.18 28.82
C LEU A 262 -0.41 -14.47 29.11
N PRO A 263 0.89 -14.37 29.47
CA PRO A 263 1.63 -15.55 29.86
C PRO A 263 0.95 -16.23 31.04
N ALA A 264 1.10 -17.55 31.13
CA ALA A 264 0.51 -18.32 32.21
C ALA A 264 0.89 -17.69 33.55
N ARG A 265 -0.12 -17.29 34.34
CA ARG A 265 0.09 -16.74 35.67
C ARG A 265 0.91 -17.75 36.48
N PRO A 266 2.01 -17.35 37.14
CA PRO A 266 2.72 -18.24 38.05
C PRO A 266 1.74 -18.78 39.08
N THR A 267 1.49 -20.09 39.05
CA THR A 267 0.63 -20.82 39.99
C THR A 267 1.32 -20.85 41.36
N GLY A 268 1.26 -19.75 42.11
CA GLY A 268 1.93 -19.71 43.42
C GLY A 268 1.97 -18.41 44.22
N GLY A 269 1.21 -17.36 43.88
CA GLY A 269 1.25 -16.13 44.69
C GLY A 269 0.15 -15.14 44.36
N ASP A 270 -0.94 -15.21 45.12
CA ASP A 270 -1.90 -14.12 45.25
C ASP A 270 -1.39 -13.17 46.35
N GLN A 271 -1.44 -11.88 46.04
CA GLN A 271 -1.58 -10.72 46.96
C GLN A 271 -0.30 -9.99 47.34
N ASN A 272 -0.22 -8.72 46.90
CA ASN A 272 0.77 -7.71 47.26
C ASN A 272 2.22 -8.00 46.86
N MET A 273 2.49 -8.04 45.56
CA MET A 273 3.87 -7.83 45.08
C MET A 273 4.26 -6.36 45.26
N THR A 274 4.81 -6.04 46.43
CA THR A 274 5.80 -4.96 46.55
C THR A 274 7.01 -5.38 45.72
N ALA A 275 7.44 -4.55 44.77
CA ALA A 275 8.54 -4.84 43.87
C ALA A 275 9.79 -5.26 44.66
N THR A 276 10.00 -6.56 44.80
CA THR A 276 11.20 -7.14 45.38
C THR A 276 11.88 -7.82 44.22
N GLY A 277 12.94 -7.19 43.71
CA GLY A 277 13.59 -7.58 42.47
C GLY A 277 13.92 -9.08 42.46
N SER A 278 13.33 -9.82 41.53
CA SER A 278 13.80 -11.16 41.19
C SER A 278 15.23 -11.05 40.66
N THR A 279 16.16 -11.73 41.33
CA THR A 279 17.61 -11.68 41.06
C THR A 279 18.04 -12.54 39.87
N SER A 280 17.16 -13.39 39.33
CA SER A 280 17.47 -14.23 38.18
C SER A 280 17.39 -13.43 36.87
N ALA A 281 18.52 -13.28 36.19
CA ALA A 281 18.58 -12.64 34.88
C ALA A 281 17.94 -13.56 33.82
N GLY A 282 16.77 -13.18 33.28
CA GLY A 282 16.16 -13.85 32.12
C GLY A 282 14.67 -14.11 32.22
N ASP A 283 14.09 -14.15 33.43
CA ASP A 283 12.66 -14.43 33.58
C ASP A 283 11.81 -13.18 33.34
N PRO A 284 10.69 -13.29 32.61
CA PRO A 284 9.74 -12.19 32.48
C PRO A 284 9.17 -11.83 33.85
N ILE A 285 9.28 -10.55 34.21
CA ILE A 285 8.74 -10.04 35.48
C ILE A 285 7.28 -9.65 35.26
N TYR A 286 6.39 -10.20 36.09
CA TYR A 286 4.95 -9.97 36.04
C TYR A 286 4.51 -9.04 37.16
N TYR A 287 3.76 -8.00 36.80
CA TYR A 287 3.04 -7.18 37.77
C TYR A 287 1.55 -7.20 37.44
N VAL A 288 0.77 -7.84 38.31
CA VAL A 288 -0.69 -7.84 38.25
C VAL A 288 -1.22 -6.95 39.38
N GLY A 289 -1.82 -5.82 39.03
CA GLY A 289 -2.61 -5.04 39.99
C GLY A 289 -4.02 -5.60 40.06
N GLN A 290 -4.36 -6.33 41.13
CA GLN A 290 -5.71 -6.93 41.30
C GLN A 290 -6.74 -6.02 41.99
N ASN A 291 -6.38 -4.81 42.43
CA ASN A 291 -7.33 -3.99 43.19
C ASN A 291 -8.31 -3.29 42.25
N ASP A 292 -9.54 -3.81 42.21
CA ASP A 292 -10.65 -3.53 41.28
C ASP A 292 -11.15 -2.07 41.15
N ASN A 293 -10.49 -1.06 41.73
CA ASN A 293 -10.82 0.36 41.55
C ASN A 293 -9.63 1.32 41.84
N ALA A 294 -8.41 0.80 42.02
CA ALA A 294 -7.30 1.62 42.51
C ALA A 294 -6.56 2.31 41.35
N ARG A 295 -6.64 3.64 41.25
CA ARG A 295 -5.78 4.42 40.35
C ARG A 295 -4.31 4.10 40.62
N ARG A 296 -3.60 3.59 39.61
CA ARG A 296 -2.16 3.30 39.71
C ARG A 296 -1.38 4.51 39.24
N ASN A 297 -0.57 5.07 40.15
CA ASN A 297 0.31 6.18 39.84
C ASN A 297 1.69 5.67 39.41
N LEU A 298 2.07 5.91 38.16
CA LEU A 298 3.38 5.58 37.56
C LEU A 298 4.32 6.80 37.50
N SER A 299 3.95 7.90 38.15
CA SER A 299 4.74 9.14 38.18
C SER A 299 6.15 8.94 38.72
N ASN A 300 7.17 9.44 38.01
CA ASN A 300 8.57 9.40 38.43
C ASN A 300 9.08 7.97 38.71
N THR A 301 8.56 6.98 37.96
CA THR A 301 8.95 5.58 38.11
C THR A 301 9.82 5.10 36.94
N THR A 302 10.70 4.15 37.24
CA THR A 302 11.35 3.32 36.21
C THR A 302 10.62 1.99 36.14
N ILE A 303 10.19 1.60 34.94
CA ILE A 303 9.53 0.32 34.67
C ILE A 303 10.41 -0.54 33.77
N GLY A 304 10.30 -1.86 33.94
CA GLY A 304 11.10 -2.84 33.23
C GLY A 304 12.57 -2.94 33.67
N ARG A 305 13.33 -3.77 32.96
CA ARG A 305 14.75 -4.02 33.19
C ARG A 305 15.43 -4.28 31.84
N ALA A 306 16.60 -3.68 31.64
CA ALA A 306 17.38 -3.80 30.41
C ALA A 306 17.62 -5.27 30.02
N GLY A 307 17.42 -5.60 28.74
CA GLY A 307 17.60 -6.95 28.20
C GLY A 307 16.51 -7.96 28.56
N THR A 308 15.43 -7.55 29.25
CA THR A 308 14.33 -8.45 29.63
C THR A 308 12.98 -7.94 29.11
N THR A 309 12.02 -8.85 28.92
CA THR A 309 10.62 -8.49 28.67
C THR A 309 9.85 -8.43 29.99
N THR A 310 9.17 -7.32 30.26
CA THR A 310 8.38 -7.11 31.48
C THR A 310 6.91 -6.87 31.12
N TYR A 311 6.01 -7.59 31.79
CA TYR A 311 4.57 -7.46 31.57
C TYR A 311 3.90 -6.76 32.75
N TYR A 312 3.13 -5.71 32.44
CA TYR A 312 2.22 -5.05 33.37
C TYR A 312 0.78 -5.30 32.93
N TYR A 313 -0.04 -5.85 33.81
CA TYR A 313 -1.47 -6.05 33.55
C TYR A 313 -2.30 -5.27 34.58
N TYR A 314 -3.10 -4.33 34.08
CA TYR A 314 -3.98 -3.49 34.86
C TYR A 314 -5.44 -3.76 34.48
N LYS A 315 -6.09 -4.60 35.29
CA LYS A 315 -7.51 -4.86 35.17
C LYS A 315 -8.30 -3.76 35.86
N ASN A 316 -9.38 -3.29 35.24
CA ASN A 316 -10.33 -2.34 35.83
C ASN A 316 -9.71 -1.06 36.43
N THR A 317 -8.58 -0.59 35.88
CA THR A 317 -7.79 0.45 36.54
C THR A 317 -7.40 1.54 35.55
N THR A 318 -7.52 2.80 35.98
CA THR A 318 -6.84 3.92 35.33
C THR A 318 -5.38 3.96 35.78
N ALA A 319 -4.45 3.92 34.84
CA ALA A 319 -3.04 4.22 35.10
C ALA A 319 -2.77 5.69 34.76
N THR A 320 -2.03 6.37 35.64
CA THR A 320 -1.61 7.77 35.45
C THR A 320 -0.11 7.87 35.70
N ALA A 321 0.66 8.22 34.68
CA ALA A 321 2.05 8.66 34.87
C ALA A 321 2.05 10.19 34.81
N ASN A 322 2.38 10.90 35.88
CA ASN A 322 2.53 12.35 35.91
C ASN A 322 3.98 12.69 36.30
N GLY A 323 4.84 12.94 35.32
CA GLY A 323 6.26 13.17 35.53
C GLY A 323 7.12 12.28 34.65
N GLY A 324 8.37 12.02 35.05
CA GLY A 324 9.30 11.23 34.25
C GLY A 324 9.02 9.73 34.35
N LEU A 325 8.48 9.12 33.31
CA LEU A 325 8.41 7.66 33.15
C LEU A 325 9.65 7.18 32.40
N LYS A 326 10.46 6.33 33.03
CA LYS A 326 11.61 5.69 32.38
C LYS A 326 11.31 4.23 32.08
N VAL A 327 11.53 3.81 30.85
CA VAL A 327 11.28 2.43 30.39
C VAL A 327 12.60 1.74 30.13
N LEU A 328 12.84 0.57 30.71
CA LEU A 328 14.05 -0.23 30.48
C LEU A 328 13.70 -1.62 29.94
N GLY A 329 14.40 -2.05 28.88
CA GLY A 329 14.12 -3.33 28.23
C GLY A 329 12.81 -3.30 27.44
N ASN A 330 12.20 -4.46 27.20
CA ASN A 330 10.94 -4.56 26.47
C ASN A 330 9.76 -4.59 27.44
N VAL A 331 9.02 -3.49 27.56
CA VAL A 331 7.90 -3.39 28.47
C VAL A 331 6.59 -3.51 27.69
N ILE A 332 5.72 -4.41 28.14
CA ILE A 332 4.37 -4.60 27.60
C ILE A 332 3.38 -4.26 28.70
N ILE A 333 2.54 -3.27 28.45
CA ILE A 333 1.47 -2.84 29.33
C ILE A 333 0.14 -3.25 28.70
N ILE A 334 -0.70 -3.97 29.44
CA ILE A 334 -2.04 -4.38 29.02
C ILE A 334 -3.03 -3.78 30.02
N ILE A 335 -3.96 -2.95 29.54
CA ILE A 335 -4.92 -2.21 30.35
C ILE A 335 -6.33 -2.46 29.81
N ASP A 336 -7.26 -2.77 30.70
CA ASP A 336 -8.66 -3.03 30.31
C ASP A 336 -9.52 -1.76 30.18
N GLN A 337 -9.13 -0.66 30.83
CA GLN A 337 -9.84 0.62 30.81
C GLN A 337 -8.93 1.76 30.31
N GLN A 338 -9.10 2.97 30.87
CA GLN A 338 -8.40 4.16 30.44
C GLN A 338 -6.92 4.17 30.87
N LEU A 339 -6.03 4.59 29.97
CA LEU A 339 -4.65 4.99 30.29
C LEU A 339 -4.49 6.50 30.15
N ASN A 340 -3.83 7.13 31.11
CA ASN A 340 -3.37 8.51 31.01
C ASN A 340 -1.85 8.58 31.23
N ILE A 341 -1.11 9.15 30.30
CA ILE A 341 0.34 9.41 30.43
C ILE A 341 0.56 10.90 30.25
N GLN A 342 1.11 11.56 31.26
CA GLN A 342 1.45 12.98 31.28
C GLN A 342 2.91 13.19 31.74
N GLY A 343 3.59 14.16 31.16
CA GLY A 343 4.99 14.45 31.48
C GLY A 343 6.00 13.71 30.60
N SER A 344 7.26 13.59 31.03
CA SER A 344 8.31 13.05 30.17
C SER A 344 8.30 11.52 30.11
N VAL A 345 8.50 10.96 28.91
CA VAL A 345 8.69 9.52 28.72
C VAL A 345 10.06 9.28 28.09
N ASP A 346 10.93 8.62 28.83
CA ASP A 346 12.29 8.24 28.41
C ASP A 346 12.35 6.74 28.11
N ILE A 347 12.61 6.41 26.85
CA ILE A 347 12.81 5.03 26.37
C ILE A 347 14.22 4.97 25.79
N PRO A 348 15.24 4.59 26.57
CA PRO A 348 16.62 4.53 26.09
C PRO A 348 16.77 3.54 24.92
N ALA A 349 17.79 3.75 24.09
CA ALA A 349 18.08 2.88 22.96
C ALA A 349 18.13 1.39 23.36
N GLY A 350 17.45 0.54 22.58
CA GLY A 350 17.31 -0.89 22.86
C GLY A 350 16.18 -1.25 23.84
N SER A 351 15.44 -0.26 24.37
CA SER A 351 14.21 -0.48 25.12
C SER A 351 12.97 -0.21 24.26
N THR A 352 11.85 -0.84 24.59
CA THR A 352 10.57 -0.67 23.90
C THR A 352 9.44 -0.61 24.90
N LEU A 353 8.39 0.16 24.60
CA LEU A 353 7.14 0.21 25.34
C LEU A 353 6.00 -0.16 24.38
N GLN A 354 5.30 -1.24 24.66
CA GLN A 354 4.08 -1.61 23.96
C GLN A 354 2.91 -1.49 24.91
N ILE A 355 1.88 -0.76 24.50
CA ILE A 355 0.66 -0.57 25.27
C ILE A 355 -0.46 -1.23 24.50
N TYR A 356 -1.26 -2.05 25.19
CA TYR A 356 -2.50 -2.61 24.71
C TYR A 356 -3.62 -2.09 25.59
N SER A 357 -4.55 -1.33 25.02
CA SER A 357 -5.73 -0.83 25.72
C SER A 357 -7.00 -1.32 25.03
N ASN A 358 -8.05 -1.55 25.83
CA ASN A 358 -9.39 -1.87 25.34
C ASN A 358 -10.31 -0.64 25.31
N ASP A 359 -9.83 0.53 25.74
CA ASP A 359 -10.63 1.75 25.89
C ASP A 359 -9.74 2.99 25.62
N LYS A 360 -10.08 4.14 26.22
CA LYS A 360 -9.43 5.44 26.01
C LYS A 360 -7.94 5.47 26.42
N VAL A 361 -7.10 6.08 25.59
CA VAL A 361 -5.71 6.41 25.91
C VAL A 361 -5.48 7.90 25.73
N HIS A 362 -5.02 8.58 26.78
CA HIS A 362 -4.69 10.01 26.78
C HIS A 362 -3.17 10.17 26.97
N LEU A 363 -2.54 10.89 26.05
CA LEU A 363 -1.10 11.11 25.97
C LEU A 363 -0.79 12.62 25.97
N ASP A 364 -0.34 13.15 27.11
CA ASP A 364 0.17 14.51 27.27
C ASP A 364 1.66 14.46 27.60
N MET A 365 2.44 13.87 26.69
CA MET A 365 3.84 13.54 26.97
C MET A 365 4.84 14.52 26.36
N VAL A 366 6.04 14.51 26.94
CA VAL A 366 7.26 15.07 26.34
C VAL A 366 8.11 13.88 25.91
N ALA A 367 8.06 13.52 24.64
CA ALA A 367 8.81 12.41 24.11
C ALA A 367 10.31 12.74 24.01
N GLY A 368 11.16 11.82 24.48
CA GLY A 368 12.61 11.89 24.30
C GLY A 368 13.06 11.71 22.84
N SER A 369 14.37 11.64 22.61
CA SER A 369 14.96 11.50 21.26
C SER A 369 14.91 10.08 20.67
N TRP A 370 14.11 9.19 21.25
CA TRP A 370 13.99 7.81 20.80
C TRP A 370 13.22 7.68 19.48
N ALA A 371 13.47 6.59 18.75
CA ALA A 371 12.84 6.33 17.44
C ALA A 371 11.38 5.92 17.63
N PRO A 372 10.41 6.37 16.79
CA PRO A 372 8.99 6.11 17.02
C PRO A 372 8.61 4.62 17.19
N SER A 373 9.36 3.69 16.60
CA SER A 373 9.17 2.24 16.81
C SER A 373 9.39 1.77 18.24
N SER A 374 9.98 2.60 19.10
CA SER A 374 10.22 2.30 20.52
C SER A 374 8.95 2.41 21.37
N LEU A 375 7.90 3.07 20.88
CA LEU A 375 6.57 3.12 21.53
C LEU A 375 5.50 2.67 20.54
N VAL A 376 4.75 1.63 20.90
CA VAL A 376 3.60 1.16 20.12
C VAL A 376 2.37 1.14 21.00
N ILE A 377 1.29 1.77 20.55
CA ILE A 377 0.00 1.83 21.24
C ILE A 377 -1.02 1.10 20.40
N ASN A 378 -1.55 0.00 20.93
CA ASN A 378 -2.52 -0.86 20.29
C ASN A 378 -3.87 -0.71 21.00
N ILE A 379 -4.92 -0.35 20.26
CA ILE A 379 -6.29 -0.27 20.77
C ILE A 379 -7.14 -1.31 20.04
N ALA A 380 -7.48 -2.40 20.73
CA ALA A 380 -8.14 -3.54 20.11
C ALA A 380 -9.64 -3.30 19.85
N LYS A 381 -10.31 -2.55 20.74
CA LYS A 381 -11.75 -2.27 20.68
C LYS A 381 -12.01 -0.81 20.31
N ALA A 382 -13.24 -0.50 19.91
CA ALA A 382 -13.63 0.88 19.69
C ALA A 382 -13.44 1.72 20.95
N GLY A 383 -12.69 2.80 20.82
CA GLY A 383 -12.34 3.72 21.90
C GLY A 383 -11.81 5.03 21.33
N GLU A 384 -10.90 5.66 22.06
CA GLU A 384 -10.34 6.96 21.69
C GLU A 384 -8.86 7.04 22.06
N VAL A 385 -8.01 7.53 21.17
CA VAL A 385 -6.64 7.92 21.50
C VAL A 385 -6.54 9.42 21.37
N VAL A 386 -6.17 10.12 22.44
CA VAL A 386 -5.98 11.58 22.43
C VAL A 386 -4.52 11.87 22.73
N THR A 387 -3.86 12.63 21.86
CA THR A 387 -2.52 13.14 22.12
C THR A 387 -2.49 14.65 21.97
N HIS A 388 -1.83 15.34 22.91
CA HIS A 388 -1.55 16.77 22.79
C HIS A 388 -0.07 16.98 22.48
N VAL A 389 0.21 17.84 21.51
CA VAL A 389 1.57 18.21 21.09
C VAL A 389 1.69 19.73 21.03
N GLY A 390 2.87 20.29 21.24
CA GLY A 390 3.07 21.73 21.35
C GLY A 390 3.16 22.19 22.81
N ASN A 391 3.48 23.47 23.03
CA ASN A 391 3.75 24.03 24.37
C ASN A 391 4.73 23.18 25.22
N GLY A 392 5.80 22.70 24.60
CA GLY A 392 6.79 21.81 25.22
C GLY A 392 6.45 20.31 25.19
N LYS A 393 5.23 19.92 24.81
CA LYS A 393 4.82 18.54 24.59
C LYS A 393 5.20 18.08 23.18
N SER A 394 5.53 16.80 23.06
CA SER A 394 5.81 16.15 21.77
C SER A 394 5.48 14.68 21.87
N PHE A 395 5.04 14.11 20.76
CA PHE A 395 4.80 12.68 20.66
C PHE A 395 5.85 12.05 19.75
N SER A 396 6.34 10.88 20.15
CA SER A 396 7.00 9.94 19.25
C SER A 396 6.33 8.60 19.47
N GLY A 397 6.06 7.81 18.43
CA GLY A 397 5.39 6.53 18.61
C GLY A 397 4.57 6.08 17.41
N ILE A 398 4.05 4.87 17.50
CA ILE A 398 3.11 4.29 16.53
C ILE A 398 1.79 4.05 17.25
N ILE A 399 0.70 4.62 16.74
CA ILE A 399 -0.66 4.39 17.22
C ILE A 399 -1.36 3.44 16.24
N ASN A 400 -1.82 2.30 16.72
CA ASN A 400 -2.58 1.30 15.97
C ASN A 400 -3.95 1.10 16.63
N ALA A 401 -4.94 1.83 16.15
CA ALA A 401 -6.27 1.92 16.74
C ALA A 401 -7.38 1.87 15.67
N PRO A 402 -7.42 0.83 14.81
CA PRO A 402 -8.21 0.82 13.58
C PRO A 402 -9.73 0.88 13.80
N ASN A 403 -10.21 0.67 15.03
CA ASN A 403 -11.62 0.77 15.40
C ASN A 403 -11.94 2.01 16.25
N SER A 404 -10.97 2.89 16.47
CA SER A 404 -11.05 4.00 17.43
C SER A 404 -10.80 5.34 16.75
N THR A 405 -11.32 6.41 17.35
CA THR A 405 -10.94 7.76 16.92
C THR A 405 -9.58 8.14 17.48
N VAL A 406 -8.67 8.60 16.63
CA VAL A 406 -7.37 9.16 17.04
C VAL A 406 -7.43 10.68 16.91
N ARG A 407 -7.25 11.39 18.01
CA ARG A 407 -7.22 12.85 18.07
C ARG A 407 -5.81 13.35 18.36
N ILE A 408 -5.29 14.20 17.49
CA ILE A 408 -3.97 14.82 17.60
C ILE A 408 -4.17 16.33 17.71
N HIS A 409 -4.04 16.86 18.92
CA HIS A 409 -4.30 18.26 19.22
C HIS A 409 -2.98 19.04 19.33
N GLY A 410 -2.82 20.06 18.49
CA GLY A 410 -1.78 21.07 18.62
C GLY A 410 -2.12 22.10 19.71
N GLU A 411 -1.13 22.46 20.52
CA GLU A 411 -1.21 23.47 21.58
C GLU A 411 -0.16 24.58 21.35
N GLY A 412 -0.61 25.80 21.05
CA GLY A 412 0.28 26.94 20.84
C GLY A 412 1.00 26.91 19.49
N SER A 413 2.34 26.83 19.52
CA SER A 413 3.16 26.62 18.30
C SER A 413 2.96 25.20 17.75
N ASN A 414 3.34 24.97 16.49
CA ASN A 414 3.26 23.64 15.89
C ASN A 414 3.90 22.56 16.77
N GLY A 415 3.05 21.69 17.29
CA GLY A 415 3.46 20.56 18.10
C GLY A 415 3.99 19.44 17.23
N VAL A 416 5.00 18.71 17.71
CA VAL A 416 5.64 17.66 16.91
C VAL A 416 5.07 16.29 17.25
N PHE A 417 4.52 15.61 16.25
CA PHE A 417 4.12 14.20 16.27
C PHE A 417 5.07 13.40 15.37
N ARG A 418 5.84 12.47 15.92
CA ARG A 418 6.80 11.63 15.16
C ARG A 418 6.36 10.18 15.12
N GLY A 419 6.10 9.66 13.93
CA GLY A 419 5.72 8.27 13.71
C GLY A 419 4.47 8.14 12.87
N SER A 420 3.56 7.25 13.25
CA SER A 420 2.36 6.96 12.46
C SER A 420 1.12 6.73 13.32
N ALA A 421 -0.05 7.02 12.76
CA ALA A 421 -1.34 6.74 13.39
C ALA A 421 -2.28 6.00 12.44
N ILE A 422 -2.88 4.92 12.95
CA ILE A 422 -3.95 4.15 12.31
C ILE A 422 -5.20 4.31 13.16
N GLY A 423 -6.31 4.75 12.56
CA GLY A 423 -7.59 5.00 13.24
C GLY A 423 -8.80 4.44 12.50
N ALA A 424 -9.95 4.38 13.16
CA ALA A 424 -11.22 4.39 12.44
C ALA A 424 -11.43 5.78 11.82
N ASP A 425 -11.24 6.81 12.63
CA ASP A 425 -11.26 8.22 12.25
C ASP A 425 -10.01 8.89 12.83
N ILE A 426 -9.41 9.83 12.11
CA ILE A 426 -8.30 10.65 12.62
C ILE A 426 -8.70 12.12 12.54
N ASP A 427 -8.57 12.82 13.65
CA ASP A 427 -8.86 14.25 13.78
C ASP A 427 -7.60 14.98 14.25
N LEU A 428 -7.07 15.84 13.40
CA LEU A 428 -5.95 16.71 13.72
C LEU A 428 -6.52 18.11 13.93
N THR A 429 -6.21 18.75 15.05
CA THR A 429 -6.68 20.12 15.30
C THR A 429 -5.53 21.05 15.66
N ASN A 430 -5.60 22.30 15.20
CA ASN A 430 -4.58 23.33 15.44
C ASN A 430 -3.20 22.91 14.87
N GLY A 431 -2.18 23.74 15.08
CA GLY A 431 -0.83 23.53 14.56
C GLY A 431 -0.15 22.25 15.03
N VAL A 432 0.01 21.29 14.11
CA VAL A 432 0.67 20.01 14.34
C VAL A 432 1.59 19.69 13.16
N ASP A 433 2.84 19.34 13.45
CA ASP A 433 3.76 18.75 12.50
C ASP A 433 3.81 17.23 12.68
N VAL A 434 3.25 16.51 11.72
CA VAL A 434 3.31 15.06 11.64
C VAL A 434 4.51 14.67 10.79
N PHE A 435 5.48 14.01 11.41
CA PHE A 435 6.68 13.50 10.77
C PHE A 435 6.68 11.98 10.75
N TYR A 436 6.53 11.41 9.55
CA TYR A 436 6.63 9.97 9.33
C TYR A 436 8.10 9.53 9.27
N ASP A 437 8.53 8.71 10.22
CA ASP A 437 9.88 8.15 10.19
C ASP A 437 9.93 7.00 9.17
N ILE A 438 10.67 7.20 8.07
CA ILE A 438 10.80 6.21 7.00
C ILE A 438 11.40 4.88 7.48
N ARG A 439 12.06 4.86 8.64
CA ARG A 439 12.63 3.65 9.27
C ARG A 439 11.63 2.80 10.02
N THR A 440 10.46 3.33 10.37
CA THR A 440 9.48 2.60 11.20
C THR A 440 8.73 1.49 10.46
N GLY A 441 9.03 1.29 9.18
CA GLY A 441 8.53 0.16 8.41
C GLY A 441 7.74 0.55 7.17
N GLY A 442 8.10 1.65 6.49
CA GLY A 442 7.57 1.96 5.15
C GLY A 442 8.55 2.55 4.15
N GLY A 443 9.76 2.95 4.55
CA GLY A 443 10.79 3.43 3.62
C GLY A 443 12.04 2.54 3.53
N GLN A 444 12.09 1.45 4.30
CA GLN A 444 13.19 0.48 4.27
C GLN A 444 12.81 -0.85 3.59
N SER A 445 11.57 -1.01 3.11
CA SER A 445 11.29 -2.07 2.15
C SER A 445 12.00 -1.70 0.85
N THR A 446 13.16 -2.30 0.62
CA THR A 446 13.79 -2.33 -0.71
C THR A 446 12.88 -2.96 -1.76
N THR A 447 11.91 -3.76 -1.33
CA THR A 447 10.74 -4.18 -2.12
C THR A 447 9.84 -2.98 -2.36
N LYS A 448 10.23 -2.19 -3.35
CA LYS A 448 9.39 -1.21 -4.04
C LYS A 448 8.17 -1.92 -4.61
N THR A 449 6.98 -1.37 -4.45
CA THR A 449 5.76 -1.98 -4.99
C THR A 449 5.59 -1.53 -6.43
N LEU A 450 5.51 -2.49 -7.35
CA LEU A 450 5.18 -2.24 -8.74
C LEU A 450 3.66 -2.29 -8.91
N THR A 451 3.03 -1.16 -9.26
CA THR A 451 1.60 -1.09 -9.55
C THR A 451 1.35 -0.96 -11.06
N LEU A 452 0.31 -1.65 -11.52
CA LEU A 452 -0.20 -1.53 -12.88
C LEU A 452 -1.06 -0.26 -12.97
N SER A 453 -0.63 0.72 -13.77
CA SER A 453 -1.33 2.00 -13.92
C SER A 453 -2.19 2.09 -15.19
N ASP A 454 -1.78 1.42 -16.27
CA ASP A 454 -2.53 1.35 -17.52
C ASP A 454 -2.19 0.06 -18.28
N TRP A 455 -3.16 -0.45 -19.05
CA TRP A 455 -3.02 -1.66 -19.86
C TRP A 455 -3.79 -1.49 -21.17
N LYS A 456 -3.13 -1.76 -22.31
CA LYS A 456 -3.80 -1.78 -23.61
C LYS A 456 -3.18 -2.77 -24.60
N GLN A 457 -4.01 -3.32 -25.46
CA GLN A 457 -3.57 -4.08 -26.64
C GLN A 457 -3.28 -3.10 -27.80
N ILE A 458 -2.09 -3.15 -28.39
CA ILE A 458 -1.61 -2.13 -29.36
C ILE A 458 -1.60 -2.61 -30.81
N LEU A 459 -1.60 -3.91 -31.06
CA LEU A 459 -1.68 -4.46 -32.42
C LEU A 459 -2.93 -5.33 -32.58
N PRO A 460 -3.84 -5.01 -33.52
CA PRO A 460 -4.79 -5.99 -34.00
C PRO A 460 -4.02 -7.07 -34.76
N SER A 461 -4.38 -8.34 -34.53
CA SER A 461 -3.67 -9.51 -35.07
C SER A 461 -3.29 -9.37 -36.55
N VAL A 462 -2.00 -9.29 -36.86
CA VAL A 462 -1.51 -9.30 -38.25
C VAL A 462 -1.17 -10.74 -38.60
N VAL A 463 -1.85 -11.30 -39.61
CA VAL A 463 -1.56 -12.65 -40.14
C VAL A 463 -0.69 -12.47 -41.37
N LYS A 464 0.58 -12.86 -41.28
CA LYS A 464 1.46 -12.93 -42.46
C LYS A 464 1.35 -14.34 -43.01
N ALA A 465 0.64 -14.50 -44.13
CA ALA A 465 0.68 -15.74 -44.89
C ALA A 465 1.88 -15.69 -45.84
N GLN A 466 2.89 -16.54 -45.62
CA GLN A 466 3.86 -16.82 -46.67
C GLN A 466 3.13 -17.62 -47.77
N LEU A 467 3.03 -17.04 -48.96
CA LEU A 467 2.61 -17.80 -50.14
C LEU A 467 3.62 -18.94 -50.36
N PRO A 468 3.14 -20.16 -50.63
CA PRO A 468 4.03 -21.28 -50.92
C PRO A 468 4.93 -20.93 -52.12
N ALA A 469 6.22 -21.18 -51.98
CA ALA A 469 7.20 -21.00 -53.06
C ALA A 469 6.77 -21.85 -54.27
N GLY A 470 6.22 -21.20 -55.30
CA GLY A 470 5.69 -21.88 -56.49
C GLY A 470 4.45 -21.24 -57.12
N PHE A 471 3.77 -20.30 -56.46
CA PHE A 471 2.69 -19.52 -57.08
C PHE A 471 3.25 -18.26 -57.76
N VAL A 472 3.51 -18.36 -59.07
CA VAL A 472 3.69 -17.21 -59.96
C VAL A 472 2.31 -16.93 -60.58
N LEU A 473 1.84 -15.68 -60.49
CA LEU A 473 0.62 -15.23 -61.16
C LEU A 473 0.80 -15.20 -62.68
#